data_AF-A0A1G6MX96-F1
#
_entry.id   AF-A0A1G6MX96-F1
#
_cell.length_a   1.000
_cell.length_b   1.000
_cell.length_c   1.000
_cell.angle_alpha   90.00
_cell.angle_beta   90.00
_cell.angle_gamma   90.00
#
_symmetry.space_group_name_H-M   'P 1'
#
loop_
_entity.id
_entity.type
_entity.pdbx_description
1 polymer ?
#
loop_
_entity_poly.entity_id
_entity_poly.type
_entity_poly.pdbx_seq_one_letter_code
_entity_poly.pdbx_strand_id
1 'polypeptide(L)'
;MGFIVLPPGRWQVICASSAVFEVDNAASTADKQLDFGEETKPPLVVDLVSGAMRQLKDGESWNAATDIAGAPVSTPLPAITVEAARARSATAPATRARERSMRLAPMVDDAMKLLRHAASTKSPDIDDDLRNAIISTHDLVGRHAATLEDEQKFFKAYQELTRKLAPVTAETLQASMQRLPPLSSLLQLRGNFMTRMSGMTWGRFIHAVLFVVVLIMAALALGHQTIGSAALARHKALSDDITKLADDRVKLQAAMFDKQALSDRDRSEPGSPAARALANAVRQAGDELVVKADQKKQLESERDGIPPTLARWEQRPCNTWLLKAWLCLDSGNGNGGNVRNGNGNGNGTTSAAEVLDSARTTLDRLNRIVLPLLFGLLGSYSHLLRNISLEIRAQQFAPHSSLHHIARLSLGALAGIASTWLLTPQQVGLSSSLPIWTLAFVAGYGTELVFAFMDRIILAFKA
;
A
#
# COMPACT_ATOMS: atom_id res chain seq x y z
N MET A 1 -9.80 6.12 27.17
CA MET A 1 -10.34 7.00 26.10
C MET A 1 -11.35 7.92 26.75
N GLY A 2 -10.99 9.18 27.01
CA GLY A 2 -11.91 10.19 27.55
C GLY A 2 -12.20 11.22 26.47
N PHE A 3 -13.47 11.56 26.25
CA PHE A 3 -13.87 12.64 25.36
C PHE A 3 -14.08 13.90 26.20
N ILE A 4 -13.32 14.95 25.91
CA ILE A 4 -13.58 16.29 26.43
C ILE A 4 -14.24 17.08 25.30
N VAL A 5 -15.41 17.62 25.57
CA VAL A 5 -16.13 18.54 24.67
C VAL A 5 -15.51 19.92 24.83
N LEU A 6 -14.94 20.46 23.74
CA LEU A 6 -14.42 21.84 23.68
C LEU A 6 -15.35 22.74 22.84
N PRO A 7 -15.37 24.07 23.12
CA PRO A 7 -16.28 25.02 22.47
C PRO A 7 -15.94 25.31 21.00
N PRO A 8 -16.92 25.78 20.19
CA PRO A 8 -16.76 25.98 18.75
C PRO A 8 -15.83 27.17 18.44
N GLY A 9 -14.86 26.97 17.55
CA GLY A 9 -14.08 28.07 16.95
C GLY A 9 -12.57 27.86 16.79
N ARG A 10 -11.98 26.77 17.29
CA ARG A 10 -10.57 26.42 17.07
C ARG A 10 -10.41 24.95 16.75
N TRP A 11 -9.91 24.64 15.55
CA TRP A 11 -9.52 23.29 15.17
C TRP A 11 -8.06 23.08 15.58
N GLN A 12 -7.81 22.30 16.64
CA GLN A 12 -6.49 21.74 16.93
C GLN A 12 -6.50 20.26 16.58
N VAL A 13 -5.61 19.86 15.68
CA VAL A 13 -5.30 18.45 15.43
C VAL A 13 -4.29 18.04 16.50
N ILE A 14 -4.76 17.35 17.53
CA ILE A 14 -3.88 16.72 18.52
C ILE A 14 -3.41 15.38 17.93
N CYS A 15 -2.24 15.40 17.30
CA CYS A 15 -1.49 14.17 17.04
C CYS A 15 -0.86 13.72 18.36
N ALA A 16 -1.28 12.56 18.87
CA ALA A 16 -0.63 11.90 19.99
C ALA A 16 0.73 11.34 19.53
N SER A 17 1.76 12.19 19.54
CA SER A 17 3.15 11.80 19.74
C SER A 17 3.96 13.04 20.13
N SER A 18 4.66 12.93 21.26
CA SER A 18 5.37 14.01 21.93
C SER A 18 6.47 14.64 21.07
N ALA A 19 6.21 15.84 20.55
CA ALA A 19 7.20 16.88 20.30
C ALA A 19 6.46 18.22 20.21
N VAL A 20 6.55 19.01 21.27
CA VAL A 20 6.03 20.39 21.30
C VAL A 20 6.96 21.22 20.42
N PHE A 21 6.44 21.68 19.27
CA PHE A 21 7.05 22.77 18.51
C PHE A 21 6.09 23.96 18.65
N GLU A 22 6.51 24.92 19.46
CA GLU A 22 5.86 26.21 19.63
C GLU A 22 6.28 27.10 18.45
N VAL A 23 5.32 27.51 17.63
CA VAL A 23 5.56 28.46 16.54
C VAL A 23 4.74 29.70 16.84
N ASP A 24 5.42 30.72 17.33
CA ASP A 24 4.87 32.07 17.47
C ASP A 24 4.63 32.67 16.10
N ASN A 25 3.38 33.04 15.83
CA ASN A 25 3.00 33.86 14.69
C ASN A 25 3.30 35.34 15.02
N ALA A 26 4.50 35.79 14.68
CA ALA A 26 4.80 37.21 14.53
C ALA A 26 4.87 37.54 13.03
N ALA A 27 3.91 38.33 12.56
CA ALA A 27 3.95 38.95 11.25
C ALA A 27 5.07 40.01 11.24
N SER A 28 6.03 39.86 10.32
CA SER A 28 6.90 40.95 9.89
C SER A 28 7.33 40.73 8.45
N THR A 29 6.86 41.63 7.60
CA THR A 29 7.41 41.99 6.30
C THR A 29 8.93 42.09 6.31
N ALA A 30 9.61 41.33 5.44
CA ALA A 30 10.92 41.67 4.90
C ALA A 30 11.17 40.88 3.62
N ASP A 31 11.12 41.63 2.52
CA ASP A 31 11.52 41.25 1.18
C ASP A 31 13.04 41.03 1.14
N LYS A 32 13.49 39.79 0.87
CA LYS A 32 14.87 39.48 0.48
C LYS A 32 14.89 38.38 -0.58
N GLN A 33 14.98 38.88 -1.81
CA GLN A 33 15.38 38.18 -3.02
C GLN A 33 16.78 37.57 -2.81
N LEU A 34 16.85 36.23 -2.78
CA LEU A 34 18.10 35.47 -2.82
C LEU A 34 18.08 34.60 -4.07
N ASP A 35 18.93 35.03 -5.00
CA ASP A 35 19.32 34.41 -6.25
C ASP A 35 20.07 33.09 -5.95
N PHE A 36 19.57 31.98 -6.49
CA PHE A 36 20.28 30.70 -6.48
C PHE A 36 20.46 30.22 -7.91
N GLY A 37 21.74 30.14 -8.26
CA GLY A 37 22.24 29.83 -9.58
C GLY A 37 21.86 28.43 -10.06
N GLU A 38 21.51 28.43 -11.35
CA GLU A 38 21.86 27.46 -12.39
C GLU A 38 22.64 26.21 -11.91
N GLU A 39 21.91 25.14 -11.60
CA GLU A 39 22.47 23.81 -11.43
C GLU A 39 22.14 22.93 -12.65
N THR A 40 23.19 22.29 -13.14
CA THR A 40 23.30 21.66 -14.45
C THR A 40 22.52 20.35 -14.56
N LYS A 41 21.85 20.18 -15.71
CA LYS A 41 21.19 18.92 -16.14
C LYS A 41 22.18 17.76 -16.17
N PRO A 42 21.91 16.62 -15.52
CA PRO A 42 22.57 15.36 -15.85
C PRO A 42 21.93 14.72 -17.12
N PRO A 43 22.71 13.97 -17.92
CA PRO A 43 22.23 13.39 -19.16
C PRO A 43 21.23 12.25 -18.93
N LEU A 44 20.18 12.25 -19.77
CA LEU A 44 19.22 11.18 -19.95
C LEU A 44 19.92 9.88 -20.34
N VAL A 45 19.88 8.89 -19.44
CA VAL A 45 20.12 7.47 -19.78
C VAL A 45 18.76 6.85 -20.11
N VAL A 46 18.32 7.07 -21.34
CA VAL A 46 17.23 6.32 -21.97
C VAL A 46 17.83 5.69 -23.21
N ASP A 47 18.49 4.54 -23.06
CA ASP A 47 18.85 3.69 -24.21
C ASP A 47 19.16 2.21 -23.89
N LEU A 48 19.07 1.75 -22.63
CA LEU A 48 19.49 0.37 -22.31
C LEU A 48 18.39 -0.70 -22.34
N VAL A 49 17.13 -0.36 -22.63
CA VAL A 49 16.00 -1.32 -22.56
C VAL A 49 15.40 -1.66 -23.93
N SER A 50 15.79 -0.97 -25.01
CA SER A 50 15.33 -1.28 -26.37
C SER A 50 16.25 -2.25 -27.14
N GLY A 51 17.43 -2.58 -26.61
CA GLY A 51 18.39 -3.50 -27.26
C GLY A 51 18.20 -4.99 -26.94
N ALA A 52 17.56 -5.33 -25.82
CA ALA A 52 17.50 -6.72 -25.34
C ALA A 52 16.29 -7.53 -25.85
N MET A 53 15.35 -6.89 -26.56
CA MET A 53 14.11 -7.53 -27.04
C MET A 53 14.06 -7.72 -28.57
N ARG A 54 15.20 -7.55 -29.25
CA ARG A 54 15.34 -7.75 -30.70
C ARG A 54 16.26 -8.94 -31.07
N GLN A 55 16.59 -9.81 -30.11
CA GLN A 55 17.40 -11.03 -30.33
C GLN A 55 16.64 -12.36 -30.16
N LEU A 56 15.31 -12.33 -29.98
CA LEU A 56 14.49 -13.55 -29.88
C LEU A 56 13.57 -13.78 -31.09
N LYS A 57 13.90 -13.18 -32.25
CA LYS A 57 13.09 -13.29 -33.47
C LYS A 57 13.87 -13.66 -34.74
N ASP A 58 15.06 -14.24 -34.58
CA ASP A 58 15.74 -14.91 -35.67
C ASP A 58 15.73 -16.41 -35.38
N GLY A 59 14.74 -17.07 -35.98
CA GLY A 59 14.71 -18.52 -36.09
C GLY A 59 15.80 -18.97 -37.05
N GLU A 60 16.96 -19.31 -36.51
CA GLU A 60 17.99 -20.01 -37.27
C GLU A 60 17.62 -21.50 -37.38
N SER A 61 17.29 -21.88 -38.61
CA SER A 61 17.09 -23.24 -39.05
C SER A 61 18.39 -24.05 -38.90
N TRP A 62 18.36 -25.12 -38.11
CA TRP A 62 19.38 -26.15 -38.13
C TRP A 62 19.21 -27.04 -39.37
N ASN A 63 19.68 -26.56 -40.51
CA ASN A 63 19.88 -27.35 -41.72
C ASN A 63 21.15 -26.86 -42.44
N ALA A 64 22.30 -27.42 -42.08
CA ALA A 64 23.51 -27.45 -42.89
C ALA A 64 24.28 -28.72 -42.46
N ALA A 65 24.15 -29.82 -43.20
CA ALA A 65 24.93 -30.12 -44.39
C ALA A 65 26.42 -30.29 -44.08
N THR A 66 26.80 -31.57 -43.93
CA THR A 66 27.85 -32.22 -44.72
C THR A 66 28.80 -31.27 -45.46
N ASP A 67 30.01 -31.08 -44.95
CA ASP A 67 31.24 -31.14 -45.73
C ASP A 67 32.47 -30.92 -44.82
N ILE A 68 33.12 -32.03 -44.45
CA ILE A 68 34.55 -32.02 -44.11
C ILE A 68 35.16 -33.22 -44.83
N ALA A 69 35.42 -33.01 -46.12
CA ALA A 69 36.31 -33.86 -46.89
C ALA A 69 37.77 -33.42 -46.64
N GLY A 70 38.64 -34.39 -46.36
CA GLY A 70 40.04 -34.35 -46.77
C GLY A 70 41.04 -33.66 -45.85
N ALA A 71 41.49 -34.36 -44.81
CA ALA A 71 42.84 -34.19 -44.27
C ALA A 71 43.47 -35.57 -44.02
N PRO A 72 44.52 -35.99 -44.76
CA PRO A 72 45.25 -37.20 -44.45
C PRO A 72 46.25 -36.90 -43.34
N VAL A 73 45.89 -37.22 -42.10
CA VAL A 73 46.82 -37.18 -40.96
C VAL A 73 47.00 -38.59 -40.43
N SER A 74 47.88 -39.33 -41.11
CA SER A 74 48.53 -40.54 -40.60
C SER A 74 49.62 -40.15 -39.61
N THR A 75 49.25 -39.58 -38.46
CA THR A 75 50.13 -39.59 -37.28
C THR A 75 49.92 -40.93 -36.56
N PRO A 76 50.96 -41.76 -36.40
CA PRO A 76 50.85 -43.00 -35.64
C PRO A 76 50.40 -42.66 -34.21
N LEU A 77 49.31 -43.30 -33.77
CA LEU A 77 48.86 -43.24 -32.38
C LEU A 77 50.08 -43.50 -31.49
N PRO A 78 50.44 -42.59 -30.57
CA PRO A 78 51.46 -42.90 -29.60
C PRO A 78 50.98 -44.15 -28.86
N ALA A 79 51.82 -45.19 -28.86
CA ALA A 79 51.55 -46.42 -28.13
C ALA A 79 51.20 -46.02 -26.70
N ILE A 80 49.90 -46.05 -26.36
CA ILE A 80 49.42 -45.84 -25.00
C ILE A 80 50.01 -47.02 -24.25
N THR A 81 51.09 -46.75 -23.53
CA THR A 81 51.76 -47.76 -22.75
C THR A 81 50.74 -48.34 -21.78
N VAL A 82 50.69 -49.66 -21.66
CA VAL A 82 49.80 -50.39 -20.74
C VAL A 82 49.91 -49.85 -19.31
N GLU A 83 51.05 -49.24 -18.99
CA GLU A 83 51.35 -48.54 -17.75
C GLU A 83 50.53 -47.25 -17.54
N ALA A 84 50.27 -46.45 -18.58
CA ALA A 84 49.39 -45.29 -18.51
C ALA A 84 47.91 -45.69 -18.32
N ALA A 85 47.50 -46.84 -18.88
CA ALA A 85 46.15 -47.39 -18.66
C ALA A 85 46.00 -47.94 -17.23
N ARG A 86 47.03 -48.56 -16.66
CA ARG A 86 47.07 -49.01 -15.25
C ARG A 86 47.08 -47.85 -14.26
N ALA A 87 47.79 -46.76 -14.55
CA ALA A 87 47.79 -45.56 -13.72
C ALA A 87 46.40 -44.88 -13.67
N ARG A 88 45.67 -44.87 -14.81
CA ARG A 88 44.30 -44.33 -14.86
C ARG A 88 43.27 -45.20 -14.11
N SER A 89 43.46 -46.51 -14.03
CA SER A 89 42.53 -47.38 -13.29
C SER A 89 42.65 -47.21 -11.78
N ALA A 90 43.83 -46.88 -11.26
CA ALA A 90 44.07 -46.64 -9.83
C ALA A 90 43.48 -45.30 -9.34
N THR A 91 43.36 -44.29 -10.19
CA THR A 91 42.77 -42.98 -9.84
C THR A 91 41.25 -42.96 -9.87
N ALA A 92 40.63 -43.88 -10.63
CA ALA A 92 39.17 -43.90 -10.81
C ALA A 92 38.35 -44.04 -9.51
N PRO A 93 38.75 -44.86 -8.50
CA PRO A 93 38.02 -44.96 -7.24
C PRO A 93 38.05 -43.67 -6.42
N ALA A 94 39.21 -43.00 -6.35
CA ALA A 94 39.37 -41.76 -5.59
C ALA A 94 38.55 -40.61 -6.21
N THR A 95 38.53 -40.51 -7.54
CA THR A 95 37.70 -39.52 -8.24
C THR A 95 36.22 -39.74 -7.96
N ARG A 96 35.73 -40.99 -8.03
CA ARG A 96 34.33 -41.33 -7.73
C ARG A 96 33.93 -41.02 -6.28
N ALA A 97 34.82 -41.29 -5.33
CA ALA A 97 34.57 -40.97 -3.91
C ALA A 97 34.45 -39.45 -3.70
N ARG A 98 35.29 -38.66 -4.37
CA ARG A 98 35.25 -37.20 -4.32
C ARG A 98 33.96 -36.64 -4.93
N GLU A 99 33.58 -37.11 -6.13
CA GLU A 99 32.33 -36.71 -6.79
C GLU A 99 31.10 -37.05 -5.93
N ARG A 100 31.06 -38.24 -5.34
CA ARG A 100 30.00 -38.65 -4.42
C ARG A 100 29.93 -37.74 -3.20
N SER A 101 31.08 -37.42 -2.61
CA SER A 101 31.14 -36.53 -1.43
C SER A 101 30.63 -35.12 -1.77
N MET A 102 30.97 -34.58 -2.94
CA MET A 102 30.44 -33.30 -3.41
C MET A 102 28.92 -33.33 -3.60
N ARG A 103 28.36 -34.44 -4.10
CA ARG A 103 26.91 -34.62 -4.24
C ARG A 103 26.19 -34.75 -2.90
N LEU A 104 26.77 -35.49 -1.96
CA LEU A 104 26.18 -35.74 -0.63
C LEU A 104 26.27 -34.55 0.32
N ALA A 105 27.29 -33.70 0.18
CA ALA A 105 27.55 -32.56 1.06
C ALA A 105 26.30 -31.74 1.43
N PRO A 106 25.50 -31.20 0.48
CA PRO A 106 24.32 -30.40 0.84
C PRO A 106 23.26 -31.20 1.62
N MET A 107 23.04 -32.47 1.26
CA MET A 107 22.05 -33.33 1.92
C MET A 107 22.48 -33.70 3.33
N VAL A 108 23.77 -33.95 3.53
CA VAL A 108 24.34 -34.27 4.83
C VAL A 108 24.30 -33.06 5.76
N ASP A 109 24.57 -31.86 5.26
CA ASP A 109 24.41 -30.62 6.01
C ASP A 109 22.95 -30.42 6.45
N ASP A 110 22.00 -30.70 5.56
CA ASP A 110 20.57 -30.64 5.85
C ASP A 110 20.14 -31.69 6.89
N ALA A 111 20.64 -32.92 6.78
CA ALA A 111 20.44 -33.97 7.79
C ALA A 111 20.98 -33.55 9.16
N MET A 112 22.15 -32.92 9.21
CA MET A 112 22.75 -32.43 10.46
C MET A 112 21.94 -31.28 11.08
N LYS A 113 21.37 -30.37 10.27
CA LYS A 113 20.45 -29.33 10.76
C LYS A 113 19.21 -29.95 11.39
N LEU A 114 18.61 -30.94 10.73
CA LEU A 114 17.45 -31.68 11.24
C LEU A 114 17.77 -32.43 12.53
N LEU A 115 18.92 -33.08 12.61
CA LEU A 115 19.34 -33.82 13.79
C LEU A 115 19.57 -32.89 15.00
N ARG A 116 20.25 -31.75 14.79
CA ARG A 116 20.42 -30.72 15.84
C ARG A 116 19.08 -30.16 16.31
N HIS A 117 18.16 -29.95 15.36
CA HIS A 117 16.83 -29.50 15.70
C HIS A 117 16.11 -30.52 16.57
N ALA A 118 16.08 -31.79 16.16
CA ALA A 118 15.43 -32.86 16.91
C ALA A 118 16.03 -33.08 18.31
N ALA A 119 17.33 -32.80 18.48
CA ALA A 119 17.97 -32.80 19.80
C ALA A 119 17.55 -31.59 20.67
N SER A 120 17.20 -30.46 20.05
CA SER A 120 16.76 -29.24 20.75
C SER A 120 15.28 -29.24 21.11
N THR A 121 14.44 -29.87 20.28
CA THR A 121 13.03 -30.14 20.58
C THR A 121 12.91 -31.41 21.39
N LYS A 122 11.86 -31.54 22.21
CA LYS A 122 11.54 -32.79 22.92
C LYS A 122 10.92 -33.81 21.94
N SER A 123 11.65 -34.09 20.86
CA SER A 123 11.25 -34.96 19.74
C SER A 123 11.20 -36.43 20.19
N PRO A 124 10.40 -37.28 19.52
CA PRO A 124 10.42 -38.73 19.73
C PRO A 124 11.84 -39.30 19.65
N ASP A 125 12.06 -40.37 20.42
CA ASP A 125 13.36 -41.03 20.57
C ASP A 125 14.00 -41.32 19.19
N ILE A 126 15.09 -40.61 18.90
CA ILE A 126 15.87 -40.82 17.68
C ILE A 126 16.82 -41.97 17.96
N ASP A 127 16.58 -43.05 17.23
CA ASP A 127 17.40 -44.25 17.23
C ASP A 127 18.89 -43.92 17.03
N ASP A 128 19.74 -44.53 17.85
CA ASP A 128 21.17 -44.23 17.86
C ASP A 128 21.86 -44.71 16.58
N ASP A 129 21.37 -45.77 15.93
CA ASP A 129 21.94 -46.23 14.65
C ASP A 129 21.67 -45.19 13.54
N LEU A 130 20.46 -44.62 13.51
CA LEU A 130 20.13 -43.51 12.61
C LEU A 130 21.05 -42.31 12.82
N ARG A 131 21.22 -41.90 14.09
CA ARG A 131 22.07 -40.76 14.48
C ARG A 131 23.52 -41.00 14.06
N ASN A 132 24.05 -42.19 14.36
CA ASN A 132 25.42 -42.57 14.07
C ASN A 132 25.68 -42.64 12.56
N ALA A 133 24.74 -43.16 11.77
CA ALA A 133 24.87 -43.21 10.31
C ALA A 133 24.99 -41.81 9.66
N ILE A 134 24.23 -40.83 10.16
CA ILE A 134 24.32 -39.44 9.67
C ILE A 134 25.65 -38.80 10.07
N ILE A 135 26.05 -38.96 11.33
CA ILE A 135 27.30 -38.38 11.86
C ILE A 135 28.53 -39.00 11.17
N SER A 136 28.57 -40.32 10.99
CA SER A 136 29.69 -41.00 10.32
C SER A 136 29.79 -40.58 8.86
N THR A 137 28.67 -40.44 8.16
CA THR A 137 28.66 -39.97 6.77
C THR A 137 29.15 -38.53 6.67
N HIS A 138 28.79 -37.65 7.60
CA HIS A 138 29.31 -36.27 7.65
C HIS A 138 30.84 -36.22 7.78
N ASP A 139 31.43 -37.01 8.68
CA ASP A 139 32.90 -37.09 8.80
C ASP A 139 33.55 -37.64 7.52
N LEU A 140 32.98 -38.69 6.90
CA LEU A 140 33.49 -39.29 5.67
C LEU A 140 33.40 -38.35 4.45
N VAL A 141 32.31 -37.59 4.33
CA VAL A 141 32.13 -36.58 3.27
C VAL A 141 33.15 -35.45 3.42
N GLY A 142 33.42 -35.00 4.66
CA GLY A 142 34.46 -34.01 4.95
C GLY A 142 35.87 -34.47 4.57
N ARG A 143 36.14 -35.78 4.62
CA ARG A 143 37.41 -36.40 4.20
C ARG A 143 37.44 -36.82 2.73
N HIS A 144 36.37 -36.59 1.97
CA HIS A 144 36.18 -37.09 0.60
C HIS A 144 36.33 -38.62 0.44
N ALA A 145 35.99 -39.38 1.48
CA ALA A 145 36.20 -40.82 1.57
C ALA A 145 34.90 -41.64 1.56
N ALA A 146 33.77 -41.04 1.21
CA ALA A 146 32.46 -41.70 1.25
C ALA A 146 32.35 -42.86 0.24
N THR A 147 32.06 -44.06 0.73
CA THR A 147 31.84 -45.26 -0.10
C THR A 147 30.39 -45.33 -0.58
N LEU A 148 30.09 -46.31 -1.45
CA LEU A 148 28.72 -46.53 -1.95
C LEU A 148 27.81 -47.06 -0.84
N GLU A 149 28.36 -47.86 0.07
CA GLU A 149 27.64 -48.41 1.21
C GLU A 149 27.25 -47.30 2.20
N ASP A 150 28.17 -46.37 2.47
CA ASP A 150 27.90 -45.21 3.34
C ASP A 150 26.77 -44.34 2.77
N GLU A 151 26.78 -44.12 1.45
CA GLU A 151 25.73 -43.39 0.76
C GLU A 151 24.35 -44.04 0.91
N GLN A 152 24.27 -45.37 0.76
CA GLN A 152 23.01 -46.10 0.95
C GLN A 152 22.52 -46.05 2.40
N LYS A 153 23.43 -46.23 3.37
CA LYS A 153 23.12 -46.09 4.81
C LYS A 153 22.62 -44.69 5.13
N PHE A 154 23.29 -43.67 4.59
CA PHE A 154 22.89 -42.28 4.74
C PHE A 154 21.48 -42.01 4.20
N PHE A 155 21.17 -42.41 2.96
CA PHE A 155 19.85 -42.15 2.39
C PHE A 155 18.74 -42.83 3.17
N LYS A 156 18.97 -44.06 3.66
CA LYS A 156 18.01 -44.76 4.53
C LYS A 156 17.79 -44.01 5.85
N ALA A 157 18.87 -43.60 6.51
CA ALA A 157 18.81 -42.84 7.76
C ALA A 157 18.14 -41.46 7.57
N TYR A 158 18.45 -40.76 6.48
CA TYR A 158 17.86 -39.47 6.14
C TYR A 158 16.36 -39.56 5.84
N GLN A 159 15.92 -40.59 5.11
CA GLN A 159 14.50 -40.84 4.85
C GLN A 159 13.74 -41.13 6.16
N GLU A 160 14.31 -41.92 7.06
CA GLU A 160 13.67 -42.20 8.33
C GLU A 160 13.61 -40.97 9.24
N LEU A 161 14.68 -40.17 9.27
CA LEU A 161 14.73 -38.92 10.03
C LEU A 161 13.67 -37.94 9.55
N THR A 162 13.58 -37.72 8.24
CA THR A 162 12.60 -36.80 7.64
C THR A 162 11.17 -37.28 7.87
N ARG A 163 10.91 -38.60 7.86
CA ARG A 163 9.60 -39.16 8.23
C ARG A 163 9.24 -38.92 9.70
N LYS A 164 10.20 -39.06 10.63
CA LYS A 164 9.99 -38.82 12.07
C LYS A 164 9.79 -37.33 12.38
N LEU A 165 10.40 -36.43 11.61
CA LEU A 165 10.31 -34.98 11.81
C LEU A 165 9.19 -34.31 11.00
N ALA A 166 8.47 -35.04 10.14
CA ALA A 166 7.36 -34.49 9.38
C ALA A 166 6.35 -33.79 10.30
N PRO A 167 5.91 -32.57 9.96
CA PRO A 167 6.07 -31.86 8.68
C PRO A 167 7.32 -30.96 8.55
N VAL A 168 8.27 -30.99 9.49
CA VAL A 168 9.50 -30.16 9.44
C VAL A 168 10.52 -30.74 8.46
N THR A 169 10.96 -29.93 7.50
CA THR A 169 12.03 -30.24 6.54
C THR A 169 13.23 -29.32 6.72
N ALA A 170 14.39 -29.69 6.18
CA ALA A 170 15.59 -28.85 6.26
C ALA A 170 15.38 -27.45 5.68
N GLU A 171 14.60 -27.35 4.59
CA GLU A 171 14.22 -26.09 3.97
C GLU A 171 13.36 -25.22 4.90
N THR A 172 12.32 -25.81 5.52
CA THR A 172 11.46 -25.09 6.48
C THR A 172 12.25 -24.59 7.67
N LEU A 173 13.22 -25.39 8.12
CA LEU A 173 14.08 -25.05 9.24
C LEU A 173 15.03 -23.91 8.90
N GLN A 174 15.67 -23.98 7.73
CA GLN A 174 16.51 -22.91 7.21
C GLN A 174 15.71 -21.61 7.01
N ALA A 175 14.48 -21.69 6.50
CA ALA A 175 13.60 -20.54 6.34
C ALA A 175 13.16 -19.93 7.69
N SER A 176 13.01 -20.76 8.73
CA SER A 176 12.67 -20.32 10.09
C SER A 176 13.85 -19.65 10.81
N MET A 177 15.08 -20.11 10.57
CA MET A 177 16.30 -19.65 11.25
C MET A 177 16.81 -18.28 10.77
N GLN A 178 16.30 -17.76 9.65
CA GLN A 178 16.68 -16.45 9.15
C GLN A 178 16.27 -15.36 10.15
N ARG A 179 17.26 -14.82 10.86
CA ARG A 179 17.07 -13.68 11.77
C ARG A 179 16.75 -12.44 10.96
N LEU A 180 15.78 -11.65 11.44
CA LEU A 180 15.54 -10.33 10.88
C LEU A 180 16.81 -9.49 11.02
N PRO A 181 17.27 -8.82 9.94
CA PRO A 181 18.30 -7.81 10.08
C PRO A 181 17.79 -6.76 11.09
N PRO A 182 18.65 -6.24 11.97
CA PRO A 182 18.24 -5.27 12.98
C PRO A 182 17.62 -4.04 12.32
N LEU A 183 16.59 -3.47 12.92
CA LEU A 183 15.82 -2.35 12.36
C LEU A 183 16.70 -1.13 12.04
N SER A 184 17.80 -0.92 12.79
CA SER A 184 18.81 0.11 12.53
C SER A 184 19.50 -0.04 11.18
N SER A 185 19.77 -1.28 10.75
CA SER A 185 20.33 -1.55 9.42
C SER A 185 19.35 -1.21 8.29
N LEU A 186 18.05 -1.30 8.57
CA LEU A 186 16.97 -0.96 7.65
C LEU A 186 16.86 0.57 7.44
N LEU A 187 17.02 1.36 8.51
CA LEU A 187 17.01 2.83 8.45
C LEU A 187 18.27 3.44 7.79
N GLN A 188 19.41 2.76 7.82
CA GLN A 188 20.66 3.25 7.20
C GLN A 188 20.71 3.07 5.67
N LEU A 189 19.71 2.44 5.05
CA LEU A 189 19.70 2.10 3.62
C LEU A 189 19.43 3.27 2.65
N ARG A 190 19.69 4.52 3.05
CA ARG A 190 19.35 5.72 2.28
C ARG A 190 20.11 5.88 0.93
N GLY A 191 21.10 5.05 0.60
CA GLY A 191 21.97 5.28 -0.58
C GLY A 191 21.99 4.22 -1.69
N ASN A 192 21.70 2.94 -1.43
CA ASN A 192 21.87 1.85 -2.43
C ASN A 192 20.98 0.64 -2.09
N PHE A 193 19.72 0.90 -1.74
CA PHE A 193 18.78 -0.12 -1.29
C PHE A 193 18.59 -1.26 -2.31
N MET A 194 18.43 -0.93 -3.59
CA MET A 194 18.12 -1.92 -4.64
C MET A 194 19.25 -2.93 -4.88
N THR A 195 20.51 -2.51 -4.86
CA THR A 195 21.65 -3.42 -5.11
C THR A 195 21.96 -4.32 -3.92
N ARG A 196 21.74 -3.82 -2.69
CA ARG A 196 21.96 -4.60 -1.46
C ARG A 196 20.86 -5.62 -1.20
N MET A 197 19.69 -5.44 -1.80
CA MET A 197 18.55 -6.31 -1.60
C MET A 197 18.58 -7.59 -2.46
N SER A 198 19.32 -7.68 -3.58
CA SER A 198 19.23 -8.84 -4.50
C SER A 198 19.69 -10.19 -3.92
N GLY A 199 20.47 -10.19 -2.83
CA GLY A 199 20.97 -11.42 -2.19
C GLY A 199 20.15 -11.92 -0.99
N MET A 200 19.12 -11.20 -0.56
CA MET A 200 18.32 -11.59 0.60
C MET A 200 17.19 -12.55 0.17
N THR A 201 16.84 -13.53 0.98
CA THR A 201 15.67 -14.39 0.76
C THR A 201 14.41 -13.58 1.05
N TRP A 202 13.93 -12.85 0.03
CA TRP A 202 12.92 -11.80 0.12
C TRP A 202 11.53 -12.24 0.63
N GLY A 203 11.18 -13.52 0.59
CA GLY A 203 9.80 -13.99 0.75
C GLY A 203 9.04 -13.41 1.96
N ARG A 204 9.66 -13.43 3.15
CA ARG A 204 9.01 -12.95 4.39
C ARG A 204 8.99 -11.43 4.51
N PHE A 205 10.07 -10.78 4.08
CA PHE A 205 10.22 -9.33 4.21
C PHE A 205 9.35 -8.58 3.21
N ILE A 206 9.14 -9.14 2.02
CA ILE A 206 8.21 -8.60 1.02
C ILE A 206 6.85 -8.34 1.66
N HIS A 207 6.26 -9.35 2.29
CA HIS A 207 4.89 -9.23 2.81
C HIS A 207 4.80 -8.21 3.95
N ALA A 208 5.81 -8.13 4.81
CA ALA A 208 5.85 -7.12 5.87
C ALA A 208 6.02 -5.70 5.31
N VAL A 209 6.92 -5.51 4.33
CA VAL A 209 7.13 -4.22 3.68
C VAL A 209 5.87 -3.80 2.91
N LEU A 210 5.25 -4.71 2.16
CA LEU A 210 4.00 -4.46 1.45
C LEU A 210 2.87 -4.11 2.42
N PHE A 211 2.77 -4.79 3.57
CA PHE A 211 1.81 -4.44 4.61
C PHE A 211 2.01 -3.00 5.12
N VAL A 212 3.25 -2.61 5.41
CA VAL A 212 3.56 -1.24 5.85
C VAL A 212 3.23 -0.22 4.76
N VAL A 213 3.53 -0.52 3.49
CA VAL A 213 3.15 0.34 2.36
C VAL A 213 1.63 0.49 2.27
N VAL A 214 0.87 -0.60 2.34
CA VAL A 214 -0.59 -0.56 2.31
C VAL A 214 -1.16 0.21 3.50
N LEU A 215 -0.58 0.05 4.68
CA LEU A 215 -0.96 0.81 5.88
C LEU A 215 -0.74 2.31 5.73
N ILE A 216 0.42 2.72 5.20
CA ILE A 216 0.71 4.13 4.91
C ILE A 216 -0.27 4.67 3.86
N MET A 217 -0.53 3.90 2.80
CA MET A 217 -1.50 4.29 1.76
C MET A 217 -2.92 4.46 2.34
N ALA A 218 -3.36 3.56 3.22
CA ALA A 218 -4.64 3.69 3.90
C ALA A 218 -4.70 4.95 4.79
N ALA A 219 -3.63 5.24 5.54
CA ALA A 219 -3.54 6.44 6.37
C ALA A 219 -3.56 7.73 5.54
N LEU A 220 -2.82 7.77 4.42
CA LEU A 220 -2.83 8.90 3.49
C LEU A 220 -4.21 9.08 2.83
N ALA A 221 -4.87 8.00 2.44
CA ALA A 221 -6.22 8.04 1.87
C ALA A 221 -7.24 8.57 2.89
N LEU A 222 -7.16 8.15 4.15
CA LEU A 222 -7.99 8.69 5.23
C LEU A 222 -7.70 10.18 5.51
N GLY A 223 -6.44 10.56 5.57
CA GLY A 223 -6.05 11.97 5.73
C GLY A 223 -6.58 12.83 4.58
N HIS A 224 -6.53 12.33 3.35
CA HIS A 224 -7.07 13.02 2.18
C HIS A 224 -8.60 13.13 2.23
N GLN A 225 -9.29 12.03 2.60
CA GLN A 225 -10.75 11.97 2.74
C GLN A 225 -11.28 12.92 3.82
N THR A 226 -10.61 12.99 4.97
CA THR A 226 -11.00 13.88 6.08
C THR A 226 -10.90 15.35 5.70
N ILE A 227 -9.83 15.75 5.02
CA ILE A 227 -9.66 17.14 4.53
C ILE A 227 -10.74 17.50 3.50
N GLY A 228 -10.97 16.62 2.51
CA GLY A 228 -11.95 16.88 1.46
C GLY A 228 -13.39 16.96 1.98
N SER A 229 -13.78 16.03 2.86
CA SER A 229 -15.12 16.02 3.46
C SER A 229 -15.36 17.24 4.36
N ALA A 230 -14.37 17.65 5.15
CA ALA A 230 -14.47 18.85 5.98
C ALA A 230 -14.64 20.13 5.14
N ALA A 231 -13.87 20.27 4.05
CA ALA A 231 -13.97 21.41 3.15
C ALA A 231 -15.35 21.48 2.44
N LEU A 232 -15.84 20.34 1.94
CA LEU A 232 -17.17 20.26 1.33
C LEU A 232 -18.30 20.54 2.34
N ALA A 233 -18.17 20.04 3.57
CA ALA A 233 -19.12 20.31 4.65
C ALA A 233 -19.15 21.81 5.02
N ARG A 234 -17.98 22.47 5.10
CA ARG A 234 -17.87 23.91 5.35
C ARG A 234 -18.52 24.72 4.23
N HIS A 235 -18.27 24.36 2.96
CA HIS A 235 -18.91 25.02 1.83
C HIS A 235 -20.44 24.93 1.88
N LYS A 236 -20.97 23.74 2.19
CA LYS A 236 -22.42 23.53 2.34
C LYS A 236 -22.99 24.39 3.47
N ALA A 237 -22.35 24.38 4.65
CA ALA A 237 -22.79 25.20 5.78
C ALA A 237 -22.82 26.70 5.44
N LEU A 238 -21.78 27.22 4.80
CA LEU A 238 -21.74 28.63 4.36
C LEU A 238 -22.84 28.93 3.32
N SER A 239 -23.11 28.01 2.40
CA SER A 239 -24.19 28.16 1.42
C SER A 239 -25.57 28.21 2.09
N ASP A 240 -25.80 27.36 3.09
CA ASP A 240 -27.05 27.34 3.86
C ASP A 240 -27.20 28.64 4.67
N ASP A 241 -26.12 29.13 5.29
CA ASP A 241 -26.13 30.41 6.03
C ASP A 241 -26.40 31.62 5.13
N ILE A 242 -25.82 31.66 3.92
CA ILE A 242 -26.06 32.75 2.95
C ILE A 242 -27.52 32.76 2.48
N THR A 243 -28.10 31.59 2.21
CA THR A 243 -29.52 31.51 1.78
C THR A 243 -30.46 31.92 2.90
N LYS A 244 -30.16 31.54 4.15
CA LYS A 244 -30.91 31.98 5.34
C LYS A 244 -30.83 33.50 5.53
N LEU A 245 -29.64 34.11 5.41
CA LEU A 245 -29.49 35.56 5.51
C LEU A 245 -30.21 36.31 4.38
N ALA A 246 -30.28 35.72 3.19
CA ALA A 246 -31.04 36.29 2.08
C ALA A 246 -32.56 36.30 2.37
N ASP A 247 -33.09 35.20 2.91
CA ASP A 247 -34.50 35.11 3.34
C ASP A 247 -34.82 36.08 4.49
N ASP A 248 -33.96 36.14 5.51
CA ASP A 248 -34.10 37.07 6.63
C ASP A 248 -34.08 38.54 6.18
N ARG A 249 -33.27 38.86 5.17
CA ARG A 249 -33.23 40.21 4.58
C ARG A 249 -34.54 40.56 3.88
N VAL A 250 -35.12 39.63 3.12
CA VAL A 250 -36.42 39.83 2.45
C VAL A 250 -37.53 40.07 3.48
N LYS A 251 -37.56 39.27 4.57
CA LYS A 251 -38.53 39.45 5.67
C LYS A 251 -38.37 40.80 6.38
N LEU A 252 -37.14 41.20 6.68
CA LEU A 252 -36.85 42.45 7.36
C LEU A 252 -37.19 43.66 6.47
N GLN A 253 -36.93 43.54 5.16
CA GLN A 253 -37.30 44.56 4.18
C GLN A 253 -38.82 44.69 4.03
N ALA A 254 -39.56 43.58 4.00
CA ALA A 254 -41.02 43.61 4.01
C ALA A 254 -41.58 44.28 5.28
N ALA A 255 -41.08 43.89 6.46
CA ALA A 255 -41.48 44.51 7.73
C ALA A 255 -41.14 46.00 7.81
N MET A 256 -40.04 46.44 7.19
CA MET A 256 -39.70 47.85 7.07
C MET A 256 -40.72 48.61 6.21
N PHE A 257 -41.11 48.06 5.06
CA PHE A 257 -42.13 48.67 4.20
C PHE A 257 -43.49 48.78 4.91
N ASP A 258 -43.90 47.76 5.66
CA ASP A 258 -45.14 47.79 6.45
C ASP A 258 -45.11 48.89 7.52
N LYS A 259 -43.99 49.01 8.25
CA LYS A 259 -43.78 50.08 9.24
C LYS A 259 -43.77 51.47 8.61
N GLN A 260 -43.19 51.60 7.41
CA GLN A 260 -43.17 52.86 6.68
C GLN A 260 -44.58 53.25 6.21
N ALA A 261 -45.36 52.30 5.71
CA ALA A 261 -46.76 52.53 5.36
C ALA A 261 -47.62 52.95 6.57
N LEU A 262 -47.38 52.38 7.76
CA LEU A 262 -48.00 52.83 9.00
C LEU A 262 -47.56 54.25 9.38
N SER A 263 -46.27 54.57 9.22
CA SER A 263 -45.74 55.91 9.49
C SER A 263 -46.34 56.98 8.57
N ASP A 264 -46.67 56.61 7.33
CA ASP A 264 -47.31 57.52 6.38
C ASP A 264 -48.79 57.75 6.72
N ARG A 265 -49.47 56.77 7.34
CA ARG A 265 -50.85 56.92 7.83
C ARG A 265 -50.96 57.81 9.07
N ASP A 266 -50.01 57.68 10.01
CA ASP A 266 -50.03 58.42 11.28
C ASP A 266 -49.44 59.84 11.20
N ARG A 267 -49.14 60.33 9.99
CA ARG A 267 -48.54 61.66 9.75
C ARG A 267 -49.45 62.85 10.12
N SER A 268 -50.67 62.59 10.56
CA SER A 268 -51.66 63.59 10.99
C SER A 268 -51.30 64.31 12.30
N GLU A 269 -50.39 63.76 13.13
CA GLU A 269 -49.89 64.42 14.36
C GLU A 269 -48.35 64.51 14.40
N PRO A 270 -47.75 65.52 13.75
CA PRO A 270 -46.31 65.74 13.81
C PRO A 270 -45.85 66.01 15.25
N GLY A 271 -45.07 65.09 15.81
CA GLY A 271 -44.42 65.23 17.13
C GLY A 271 -44.88 64.26 18.22
N SER A 272 -45.88 63.40 17.94
CA SER A 272 -46.36 62.41 18.90
C SER A 272 -45.23 61.45 19.34
N PRO A 273 -45.24 60.95 20.59
CA PRO A 273 -44.29 59.92 21.05
C PRO A 273 -44.33 58.66 20.17
N ALA A 274 -45.50 58.32 19.62
CA ALA A 274 -45.69 57.18 18.71
C ALA A 274 -44.93 57.37 17.38
N ALA A 275 -45.01 58.56 16.77
CA ALA A 275 -44.27 58.88 15.56
C ALA A 275 -42.75 58.79 15.76
N ARG A 276 -42.25 59.24 16.92
CA ARG A 276 -40.82 59.11 17.28
C ARG A 276 -40.40 57.65 17.50
N ALA A 277 -41.22 56.85 18.17
CA ALA A 277 -40.95 55.43 18.37
C ALA A 277 -40.89 54.66 17.04
N LEU A 278 -41.81 54.95 16.12
CA LEU A 278 -41.85 54.32 14.80
C LEU A 278 -40.66 54.72 13.93
N ALA A 279 -40.28 56.00 13.91
CA ALA A 279 -39.09 56.47 13.22
C ALA A 279 -37.81 55.79 13.73
N ASN A 280 -37.68 55.62 15.05
CA ASN A 280 -36.56 54.89 15.65
C ASN A 280 -36.58 53.40 15.25
N ALA A 281 -37.76 52.76 15.20
CA ALA A 281 -37.89 51.36 14.79
C ALA A 281 -37.54 51.14 13.31
N VAL A 282 -37.88 52.09 12.42
CA VAL A 282 -37.47 52.05 11.00
C VAL A 282 -35.96 52.22 10.88
N ARG A 283 -35.35 53.16 11.63
CA ARG A 283 -33.90 53.37 11.65
C ARG A 283 -33.16 52.12 12.14
N GLN A 284 -33.61 51.52 13.25
CA GLN A 284 -33.04 50.27 13.78
C GLN A 284 -33.13 49.11 12.77
N ALA A 285 -34.26 48.96 12.07
CA ALA A 285 -34.40 47.96 11.02
C ALA A 285 -33.45 48.23 9.83
N GLY A 286 -33.19 49.50 9.51
CA GLY A 286 -32.21 49.91 8.51
C GLY A 286 -30.79 49.54 8.90
N ASP A 287 -30.40 49.83 10.15
CA ASP A 287 -29.08 49.47 10.68
C ASP A 287 -28.90 47.94 10.69
N GLU A 288 -29.93 47.16 11.08
CA GLU A 288 -29.90 45.69 11.05
C GLU A 288 -29.76 45.14 9.61
N LEU A 289 -30.42 45.75 8.62
CA LEU A 289 -30.26 45.37 7.20
C LEU A 289 -28.82 45.57 6.71
N VAL A 290 -28.17 46.66 7.12
CA VAL A 290 -26.77 46.93 6.76
C VAL A 290 -25.85 45.89 7.38
N VAL A 291 -26.02 45.58 8.67
CA VAL A 291 -25.23 44.55 9.37
C VAL A 291 -25.39 43.18 8.70
N LYS A 292 -26.63 42.76 8.37
CA LYS A 292 -26.87 41.50 7.66
C LYS A 292 -26.29 41.49 6.25
N ALA A 293 -26.27 42.63 5.56
CA ALA A 293 -25.66 42.75 4.24
C ALA A 293 -24.13 42.59 4.31
N ASP A 294 -23.47 43.17 5.31
CA ASP A 294 -22.03 43.02 5.50
C ASP A 294 -21.66 41.61 5.96
N GLN A 295 -22.45 41.01 6.85
CA GLN A 295 -22.29 39.59 7.23
C GLN A 295 -22.42 38.67 6.01
N LYS A 296 -23.41 38.92 5.14
CA LYS A 296 -23.58 38.16 3.90
C LYS A 296 -22.34 38.27 3.01
N LYS A 297 -21.80 39.48 2.79
CA LYS A 297 -20.58 39.69 1.99
C LYS A 297 -19.37 38.94 2.57
N GLN A 298 -19.21 38.95 3.89
CA GLN A 298 -18.14 38.21 4.55
C GLN A 298 -18.26 36.71 4.30
N LEU A 299 -19.45 36.13 4.47
CA LEU A 299 -19.70 34.71 4.20
C LEU A 299 -19.53 34.36 2.72
N GLU A 300 -19.95 35.24 1.81
CA GLU A 300 -19.71 35.07 0.36
C GLU A 300 -18.21 35.03 0.07
N SER A 301 -17.42 35.94 0.64
CA SER A 301 -15.95 35.93 0.46
C SER A 301 -15.29 34.67 1.02
N GLU A 302 -15.76 34.15 2.17
CA GLU A 302 -15.25 32.90 2.74
C GLU A 302 -15.63 31.70 1.87
N ARG A 303 -16.89 31.65 1.40
CA ARG A 303 -17.38 30.61 0.49
C ARG A 303 -16.57 30.59 -0.80
N ASP A 304 -16.34 31.75 -1.40
CA ASP A 304 -15.63 31.89 -2.68
C ASP A 304 -14.14 31.56 -2.55
N GLY A 305 -13.58 31.59 -1.33
CA GLY A 305 -12.23 31.10 -1.02
C GLY A 305 -12.09 29.57 -0.96
N ILE A 306 -13.18 28.80 -0.87
CA ILE A 306 -13.12 27.34 -0.75
C ILE A 306 -12.80 26.63 -2.08
N PRO A 307 -13.43 26.95 -3.23
CA PRO A 307 -13.11 26.31 -4.51
C PRO A 307 -11.60 26.22 -4.84
N PRO A 308 -10.77 27.27 -4.69
CA PRO A 308 -9.33 27.15 -4.96
C PRO A 308 -8.59 26.25 -3.95
N THR A 309 -9.09 26.09 -2.71
CA THR A 309 -8.54 25.11 -1.76
C THR A 309 -8.91 23.68 -2.16
N LEU A 310 -10.13 23.45 -2.63
CA LEU A 310 -10.59 22.15 -3.13
C LEU A 310 -9.86 21.75 -4.42
N ALA A 311 -9.67 22.68 -5.35
CA ALA A 311 -8.90 22.44 -6.57
C ALA A 311 -7.45 22.01 -6.25
N ARG A 312 -6.80 22.66 -5.27
CA ARG A 312 -5.46 22.24 -4.81
C ARG A 312 -5.47 20.89 -4.12
N TRP A 313 -6.52 20.57 -3.35
CA TRP A 313 -6.68 19.27 -2.70
C TRP A 313 -6.85 18.14 -3.71
N GLU A 314 -7.62 18.38 -4.78
CA GLU A 314 -7.87 17.44 -5.88
C GLU A 314 -6.59 17.11 -6.67
N GLN A 315 -5.71 18.10 -6.88
CA GLN A 315 -4.48 17.91 -7.64
C GLN A 315 -3.37 17.16 -6.87
N ARG A 316 -3.39 17.17 -5.52
CA ARG A 316 -2.30 16.59 -4.70
C ARG A 316 -2.06 15.08 -4.92
N PRO A 317 -3.09 14.21 -4.94
CA PRO A 317 -2.89 12.78 -5.17
C PRO A 317 -2.23 12.48 -6.52
N CYS A 318 -2.54 13.28 -7.55
CA CYS A 318 -1.98 13.10 -8.89
C CYS A 318 -0.49 13.41 -8.99
N ASN A 319 0.07 14.18 -8.05
CA ASN A 319 1.51 14.42 -7.99
C ASN A 319 2.29 13.28 -7.32
N THR A 320 1.62 12.44 -6.53
CA THR A 320 2.26 11.27 -5.93
C THR A 320 2.20 10.08 -6.88
N TRP A 321 3.37 9.50 -7.19
CA TRP A 321 3.48 8.41 -8.16
C TRP A 321 2.59 7.19 -7.83
N LEU A 322 2.38 6.90 -6.54
CA LEU A 322 1.56 5.78 -6.07
C LEU A 322 0.06 5.96 -6.34
N LEU A 323 -0.46 7.16 -6.08
CA LEU A 323 -1.90 7.43 -6.20
C LEU A 323 -2.30 7.89 -7.60
N LYS A 324 -1.35 8.40 -8.39
CA LYS A 324 -1.59 8.85 -9.77
C LYS A 324 -2.26 7.77 -10.63
N ALA A 325 -1.79 6.53 -10.51
CA ALA A 325 -2.33 5.41 -11.28
C ALA A 325 -3.76 5.04 -10.87
N TRP A 326 -4.21 5.33 -9.64
CA TRP A 326 -5.54 4.92 -9.16
C TRP A 326 -6.57 6.04 -9.21
N LEU A 327 -6.20 7.25 -8.83
CA LEU A 327 -7.13 8.37 -8.71
C LEU A 327 -7.23 9.21 -9.98
N CYS A 328 -6.22 9.17 -10.86
CA CYS A 328 -6.10 10.08 -12.00
C CYS A 328 -6.20 9.34 -13.35
N LEU A 329 -6.72 8.10 -13.34
CA LEU A 329 -6.82 7.18 -14.50
C LEU A 329 -7.66 7.73 -15.66
N ASP A 330 -8.49 8.75 -15.42
CA ASP A 330 -9.42 9.31 -16.43
C ASP A 330 -9.02 10.72 -16.92
N SER A 331 -7.97 11.32 -16.37
CA SER A 331 -7.47 12.61 -16.87
C SER A 331 -6.49 12.44 -18.04
N GLY A 332 -6.29 11.21 -18.51
CA GLY A 332 -5.20 10.82 -19.41
C GLY A 332 -5.66 10.47 -20.82
N ASN A 333 -6.08 11.47 -21.59
CA ASN A 333 -5.68 11.61 -23.01
C ASN A 333 -5.99 12.98 -23.60
N GLY A 334 -6.65 13.87 -22.84
CA GLY A 334 -6.59 15.29 -23.11
C GLY A 334 -5.15 15.73 -22.87
N ASN A 335 -4.35 15.70 -23.92
CA ASN A 335 -3.03 16.29 -24.03
C ASN A 335 -2.99 17.53 -23.13
N GLY A 336 -2.39 17.39 -21.94
CA GLY A 336 -2.15 18.46 -20.99
C GLY A 336 -1.10 19.38 -21.61
N GLY A 337 -1.47 19.98 -22.75
CA GLY A 337 -0.77 21.07 -23.35
C GLY A 337 -0.70 22.09 -22.25
N ASN A 338 0.53 22.25 -21.74
CA ASN A 338 1.02 23.47 -21.14
C ASN A 338 -0.13 24.45 -20.91
N VAL A 339 -0.73 24.41 -19.71
CA VAL A 339 -1.13 25.67 -19.06
C VAL A 339 0.18 26.40 -18.73
N ARG A 340 0.97 26.66 -19.79
CA ARG A 340 1.87 27.78 -19.91
C ARG A 340 0.98 28.95 -19.56
N ASN A 341 1.50 29.79 -18.67
CA ASN A 341 1.22 31.20 -18.51
C ASN A 341 0.92 31.91 -19.85
N GLY A 342 -0.22 31.59 -20.44
CA GLY A 342 -0.77 32.20 -21.62
C GLY A 342 -1.42 33.47 -21.13
N ASN A 343 -0.66 34.55 -21.22
CA ASN A 343 -1.07 35.93 -20.98
C ASN A 343 -2.11 36.40 -22.02
N GLY A 344 -3.10 35.58 -22.33
CA GLY A 344 -4.04 35.80 -23.42
C GLY A 344 -5.46 35.54 -22.94
N ASN A 345 -6.09 36.57 -22.40
CA ASN A 345 -7.50 37.00 -22.48
C ASN A 345 -8.64 35.97 -22.76
N GLY A 346 -8.46 34.70 -22.44
CA GLY A 346 -9.48 33.67 -22.48
C GLY A 346 -10.04 33.49 -21.09
N ASN A 347 -11.26 33.98 -20.85
CA ASN A 347 -12.05 33.80 -19.63
C ASN A 347 -12.46 32.32 -19.38
N GLY A 348 -11.52 31.39 -19.46
CA GLY A 348 -11.70 29.99 -19.07
C GLY A 348 -11.59 29.83 -17.56
N THR A 349 -12.33 30.63 -16.80
CA THR A 349 -12.47 30.41 -15.35
C THR A 349 -13.32 29.16 -15.19
N THR A 350 -12.68 28.02 -14.90
CA THR A 350 -13.37 26.80 -14.47
C THR A 350 -14.38 27.20 -13.41
N SER A 351 -15.66 26.93 -13.64
CA SER A 351 -16.70 27.47 -12.76
C SER A 351 -16.55 26.85 -11.37
N ALA A 352 -16.80 27.62 -10.30
CA ALA A 352 -16.73 27.08 -8.94
C ALA A 352 -17.64 25.85 -8.75
N ALA A 353 -18.77 25.80 -9.47
CA ALA A 353 -19.68 24.67 -9.50
C ALA A 353 -19.03 23.39 -10.06
N GLU A 354 -18.26 23.50 -11.14
CA GLU A 354 -17.54 22.39 -11.75
C GLU A 354 -16.47 21.80 -10.80
N VAL A 355 -15.71 22.67 -10.12
CA VAL A 355 -14.72 22.24 -9.11
C VAL A 355 -15.39 21.51 -7.95
N LEU A 356 -16.54 21.99 -7.48
CA LEU A 356 -17.29 21.35 -6.40
C LEU A 356 -17.85 19.98 -6.81
N ASP A 357 -18.32 19.84 -8.05
CA ASP A 357 -18.83 18.57 -8.57
C ASP A 357 -17.71 17.54 -8.75
N SER A 358 -16.55 17.97 -9.27
CA SER A 358 -15.37 17.11 -9.37
C SER A 358 -14.87 16.65 -8.00
N ALA A 359 -14.81 17.56 -7.02
CA ALA A 359 -14.40 17.23 -5.65
C ALA A 359 -15.36 16.22 -4.99
N ARG A 360 -16.68 16.37 -5.19
CA ARG A 360 -17.68 15.41 -4.69
C ARG A 360 -17.53 14.04 -5.33
N THR A 361 -17.36 13.99 -6.65
CA THR A 361 -17.15 12.75 -7.41
C THR A 361 -15.87 12.05 -6.93
N THR A 362 -14.80 12.80 -6.72
CA THR A 362 -13.52 12.27 -6.20
C THR A 362 -13.70 11.69 -4.80
N LEU A 363 -14.38 12.40 -3.90
CA LEU A 363 -14.64 11.92 -2.54
C LEU A 363 -15.54 10.67 -2.52
N ASP A 364 -16.53 10.61 -3.41
CA ASP A 364 -17.41 9.45 -3.55
C ASP A 364 -16.63 8.21 -4.03
N ARG A 365 -15.77 8.36 -5.05
CA ARG A 365 -14.85 7.29 -5.51
C ARG A 365 -13.90 6.83 -4.40
N LEU A 366 -13.35 7.77 -3.63
CA LEU A 366 -12.46 7.48 -2.51
C LEU A 366 -13.17 6.65 -1.43
N ASN A 367 -14.40 7.03 -1.06
CA ASN A 367 -15.20 6.32 -0.06
C ASN A 367 -15.75 4.97 -0.53
N ARG A 368 -16.17 4.85 -1.79
CA ARG A 368 -16.84 3.65 -2.30
C ARG A 368 -15.90 2.59 -2.84
N ILE A 369 -14.74 2.98 -3.37
CA ILE A 369 -13.84 2.07 -4.08
C ILE A 369 -12.50 1.96 -3.36
N VAL A 370 -11.81 3.09 -3.19
CA VAL A 370 -10.40 3.09 -2.76
C VAL A 370 -10.24 2.69 -1.29
N LEU A 371 -11.00 3.31 -0.38
CA LEU A 371 -10.92 3.00 1.05
C LEU A 371 -11.30 1.53 1.32
N PRO A 372 -12.45 1.01 0.87
CA PRO A 372 -12.81 -0.39 1.08
C PRO A 372 -11.78 -1.38 0.52
N LEU A 373 -11.23 -1.12 -0.67
CA LEU A 373 -10.16 -1.93 -1.25
C LEU A 373 -8.90 -1.94 -0.36
N LEU A 374 -8.41 -0.76 0.05
CA LEU A 374 -7.22 -0.64 0.90
C LEU A 374 -7.41 -1.32 2.25
N PHE A 375 -8.57 -1.13 2.88
CA PHE A 375 -8.90 -1.75 4.16
C PHE A 375 -9.09 -3.27 4.04
N GLY A 376 -9.72 -3.77 2.96
CA GLY A 376 -9.82 -5.20 2.69
C GLY A 376 -8.46 -5.85 2.45
N LEU A 377 -7.59 -5.17 1.69
CA LEU A 377 -6.20 -5.61 1.49
C LEU A 377 -5.43 -5.62 2.82
N LEU A 378 -5.58 -4.59 3.65
CA LEU A 378 -4.97 -4.52 4.98
C LEU A 378 -5.43 -5.66 5.90
N GLY A 379 -6.72 -5.99 5.87
CA GLY A 379 -7.29 -7.13 6.60
C GLY A 379 -6.66 -8.45 6.17
N SER A 380 -6.55 -8.69 4.85
CA SER A 380 -5.94 -9.90 4.31
C SER A 380 -4.46 -10.02 4.66
N TYR A 381 -3.71 -8.92 4.61
CA TYR A 381 -2.32 -8.89 5.09
C TYR A 381 -2.21 -9.19 6.59
N SER A 382 -3.11 -8.64 7.42
CA SER A 382 -3.10 -8.92 8.86
C SER A 382 -3.31 -10.42 9.13
N HIS A 383 -4.20 -11.08 8.39
CA HIS A 383 -4.39 -12.52 8.46
C HIS A 383 -3.14 -13.28 8.00
N LEU A 384 -2.55 -12.88 6.87
CA LEU A 384 -1.35 -13.49 6.31
C LEU A 384 -0.15 -13.41 7.27
N LEU A 385 0.12 -12.23 7.83
CA LEU A 385 1.21 -12.04 8.79
C LEU A 385 1.02 -12.87 10.05
N ARG A 386 -0.23 -13.02 10.52
CA ARG A 386 -0.56 -13.90 11.64
C ARG A 386 -0.27 -15.36 11.31
N ASN A 387 -0.70 -15.84 10.14
CA ASN A 387 -0.47 -17.23 9.73
C ASN A 387 1.01 -17.53 9.55
N ILE A 388 1.74 -16.66 8.85
CA ILE A 388 3.19 -16.78 8.70
C ILE A 388 3.85 -16.83 10.08
N SER A 389 3.44 -15.97 11.03
CA SER A 389 3.97 -16.00 12.41
C SER A 389 3.67 -17.31 13.14
N LEU A 390 2.52 -17.95 12.89
CA LEU A 390 2.17 -19.24 13.48
C LEU A 390 2.98 -20.37 12.82
N GLU A 391 3.09 -20.37 11.50
CA GLU A 391 3.88 -21.35 10.74
C GLU A 391 5.37 -21.29 11.07
N ILE A 392 5.93 -20.10 11.31
CA ILE A 392 7.32 -19.94 11.76
C ILE A 392 7.50 -20.53 13.17
N ARG A 393 6.55 -20.27 14.09
CA ARG A 393 6.61 -20.86 15.43
C ARG A 393 6.47 -22.38 15.39
N ALA A 394 5.68 -22.90 14.45
CA ALA A 394 5.54 -24.33 14.20
C ALA A 394 6.69 -24.92 13.38
N GLN A 395 7.58 -24.09 12.80
CA GLN A 395 8.66 -24.48 11.89
C GLN A 395 8.18 -25.23 10.64
N GLN A 396 6.98 -24.90 10.15
CA GLN A 396 6.35 -25.53 8.98
C GLN A 396 6.35 -24.62 7.75
N PHE A 397 7.05 -23.49 7.81
CA PHE A 397 7.01 -22.49 6.74
C PHE A 397 7.72 -22.99 5.49
N ALA A 398 6.95 -23.32 4.45
CA ALA A 398 7.46 -23.72 3.14
C ALA A 398 7.48 -22.53 2.17
N PRO A 399 8.64 -22.15 1.59
CA PRO A 399 8.77 -20.96 0.76
C PRO A 399 8.00 -21.03 -0.58
N HIS A 400 7.62 -22.22 -1.05
CA HIS A 400 6.96 -22.42 -2.35
C HIS A 400 5.46 -22.13 -2.35
N SER A 401 4.84 -21.75 -1.24
CA SER A 401 3.39 -21.47 -1.16
C SER A 401 2.98 -20.04 -1.56
N SER A 402 3.84 -19.30 -2.26
CA SER A 402 3.61 -17.87 -2.56
C SER A 402 2.35 -17.60 -3.38
N LEU A 403 1.94 -18.52 -4.26
CA LEU A 403 0.73 -18.39 -5.08
C LEU A 403 -0.55 -18.31 -4.24
N HIS A 404 -0.65 -19.12 -3.18
CA HIS A 404 -1.83 -19.10 -2.29
C HIS A 404 -1.94 -17.77 -1.55
N HIS A 405 -0.80 -17.18 -1.14
CA HIS A 405 -0.79 -15.88 -0.50
C HIS A 405 -1.22 -14.76 -1.45
N ILE A 406 -0.75 -14.76 -2.69
CA ILE A 406 -1.15 -13.76 -3.69
C ILE A 406 -2.65 -13.84 -3.99
N ALA A 407 -3.17 -15.06 -4.20
CA ALA A 407 -4.60 -15.27 -4.43
C ALA A 407 -5.44 -14.80 -3.24
N ARG A 408 -5.00 -15.10 -2.00
CA ARG A 408 -5.71 -14.63 -0.79
C ARG A 408 -5.69 -13.10 -0.66
N LEU A 409 -4.59 -12.45 -1.04
CA LEU A 409 -4.48 -10.99 -0.99
C LEU A 409 -5.41 -10.32 -2.02
N SER A 410 -5.47 -10.83 -3.26
CA SER A 410 -6.37 -10.30 -4.28
C SER A 410 -7.84 -10.50 -3.90
N LEU A 411 -8.19 -11.68 -3.38
CA LEU A 411 -9.54 -11.96 -2.89
C LEU A 411 -9.91 -11.09 -1.69
N GLY A 412 -8.96 -10.75 -0.82
CA GLY A 412 -9.19 -9.82 0.29
C GLY A 412 -9.50 -8.40 -0.14
N ALA A 413 -8.80 -7.90 -1.17
CA ALA A 413 -9.10 -6.60 -1.77
C ALA A 413 -10.48 -6.59 -2.44
N LEU A 414 -10.82 -7.65 -3.18
CA LEU A 414 -12.13 -7.81 -3.81
C LEU A 414 -13.25 -7.93 -2.78
N ALA A 415 -13.04 -8.68 -1.70
CA ALA A 415 -13.98 -8.79 -0.59
C ALA A 415 -14.22 -7.42 0.09
N GLY A 416 -13.17 -6.60 0.20
CA GLY A 416 -13.28 -5.21 0.66
C GLY A 416 -14.24 -4.39 -0.20
N ILE A 417 -14.11 -4.41 -1.52
CA ILE A 417 -15.03 -3.72 -2.44
C ILE A 417 -16.44 -4.33 -2.37
N ALA A 418 -16.55 -5.66 -2.40
CA ALA A 418 -17.84 -6.35 -2.37
C ALA A 418 -18.63 -6.02 -1.09
N SER A 419 -17.93 -5.80 0.04
CA SER A 419 -18.56 -5.45 1.32
C SER A 419 -19.41 -4.18 1.26
N THR A 420 -19.06 -3.19 0.43
CA THR A 420 -19.85 -1.95 0.34
C THR A 420 -21.19 -2.13 -0.36
N TRP A 421 -21.28 -3.14 -1.22
CA TRP A 421 -22.50 -3.46 -1.96
C TRP A 421 -23.35 -4.49 -1.23
N LEU A 422 -22.71 -5.47 -0.61
CA LEU A 422 -23.38 -6.63 -0.02
C LEU A 422 -23.80 -6.39 1.42
N LEU A 423 -23.05 -5.60 2.19
CA LEU A 423 -23.28 -5.43 3.63
C LEU A 423 -23.80 -4.02 3.91
N THR A 424 -25.12 -3.90 4.04
CA THR A 424 -25.68 -2.73 4.71
C THR A 424 -25.57 -2.93 6.23
N PRO A 425 -25.17 -1.91 7.01
CA PRO A 425 -24.97 -2.06 8.46
C PRO A 425 -26.24 -2.59 9.18
N GLN A 426 -27.42 -2.34 8.61
CA GLN A 426 -28.69 -2.87 9.10
C GLN A 426 -28.79 -4.41 9.03
N GLN A 427 -28.22 -5.03 7.99
CA GLN A 427 -28.31 -6.50 7.79
C GLN A 427 -27.41 -7.29 8.73
N VAL A 428 -26.29 -6.70 9.15
CA VAL A 428 -25.30 -7.35 10.03
C VAL A 428 -25.58 -7.14 11.52
N GLY A 429 -26.69 -6.47 11.88
CA GLY A 429 -27.04 -6.19 13.27
C GLY A 429 -26.02 -5.32 14.00
N LEU A 430 -25.13 -4.67 13.25
CA LEU A 430 -24.12 -3.77 13.79
C LEU A 430 -24.74 -2.39 13.95
N SER A 431 -24.40 -1.72 15.06
CA SER A 431 -24.88 -0.36 15.32
C SER A 431 -24.54 0.55 14.14
N SER A 432 -25.46 1.47 13.81
CA SER A 432 -25.32 2.46 12.74
C SER A 432 -24.11 3.41 12.88
N SER A 433 -23.30 3.25 13.92
CA SER A 433 -22.12 4.05 14.23
C SER A 433 -20.82 3.53 13.60
N LEU A 434 -20.77 2.30 13.08
CA LEU A 434 -19.53 1.77 12.51
C LEU A 434 -19.29 2.27 11.08
N PRO A 435 -18.11 2.83 10.78
CA PRO A 435 -17.76 3.23 9.42
C PRO A 435 -17.71 2.04 8.46
N ILE A 436 -18.21 2.22 7.23
CA ILE A 436 -18.27 1.17 6.19
C ILE A 436 -16.91 0.50 5.92
N TRP A 437 -15.82 1.27 5.94
CA TRP A 437 -14.47 0.75 5.72
C TRP A 437 -14.01 -0.23 6.83
N THR A 438 -14.61 -0.19 8.02
CA THR A 438 -14.35 -1.17 9.08
C THR A 438 -14.89 -2.56 8.68
N LEU A 439 -16.06 -2.61 8.03
CA LEU A 439 -16.60 -3.86 7.49
C LEU A 439 -15.71 -4.42 6.38
N ALA A 440 -15.16 -3.55 5.53
CA ALA A 440 -14.23 -3.95 4.48
C ALA A 440 -12.97 -4.60 5.05
N PHE A 441 -12.41 -4.05 6.14
CA PHE A 441 -11.29 -4.66 6.84
C PHE A 441 -11.61 -6.07 7.37
N VAL A 442 -12.76 -6.22 8.04
CA VAL A 442 -13.20 -7.51 8.58
C VAL A 442 -13.44 -8.52 7.46
N ALA A 443 -14.09 -8.10 6.36
CA ALA A 443 -14.32 -8.93 5.18
C ALA A 443 -12.99 -9.41 4.56
N GLY A 444 -12.01 -8.53 4.44
CA GLY A 444 -10.67 -8.87 3.95
C GLY A 444 -9.87 -9.77 4.90
N TYR A 445 -10.02 -9.61 6.22
CA TYR A 445 -9.41 -10.50 7.20
C TYR A 445 -10.02 -11.92 7.16
N GLY A 446 -11.33 -12.00 6.91
CA GLY A 446 -12.11 -13.23 6.86
C GLY A 446 -12.57 -13.61 5.45
N THR A 447 -11.69 -13.61 4.45
CA THR A 447 -12.07 -13.90 3.04
C THR A 447 -12.87 -15.19 2.87
N GLU A 448 -12.49 -16.26 3.59
CA GLU A 448 -13.19 -17.54 3.56
C GLU A 448 -14.64 -17.44 4.05
N LEU A 449 -14.89 -16.60 5.06
CA LEU A 449 -16.24 -16.40 5.60
C LEU A 449 -17.13 -15.69 4.57
N VAL A 450 -16.56 -14.74 3.82
CA VAL A 450 -17.27 -14.03 2.75
C VAL A 450 -17.67 -14.99 1.64
N PHE A 451 -16.77 -15.87 1.19
CA PHE A 451 -17.11 -16.87 0.18
C PHE A 451 -18.12 -17.90 0.69
N ALA A 452 -17.92 -18.42 1.90
CA ALA A 452 -18.90 -19.33 2.51
C ALA A 452 -20.29 -18.70 2.66
N PHE A 453 -20.35 -17.38 2.91
CA PHE A 453 -21.60 -16.63 2.94
C PHE A 453 -22.22 -16.50 1.54
N MET A 454 -21.43 -16.15 0.51
CA MET A 454 -21.91 -16.09 -0.87
C MET A 454 -22.42 -17.44 -1.37
N ASP A 455 -21.71 -18.53 -1.08
CA ASP A 455 -22.12 -19.89 -1.44
C ASP A 455 -23.46 -20.25 -0.78
N ARG A 456 -23.68 -19.85 0.48
CA ARG A 456 -24.97 -20.06 1.17
C ARG A 456 -26.11 -19.28 0.53
N ILE A 457 -25.87 -18.04 0.08
CA ILE A 457 -26.88 -17.26 -0.65
C ILE A 457 -27.24 -17.95 -1.97
N ILE A 458 -26.23 -18.40 -2.73
CA ILE A 458 -26.44 -19.10 -4.01
C ILE A 458 -27.24 -20.39 -3.79
N LEU A 459 -26.95 -21.14 -2.72
CA LEU A 459 -27.70 -22.35 -2.37
C LEU A 459 -29.15 -22.03 -1.97
N ALA A 460 -29.39 -20.94 -1.26
CA ALA A 460 -30.73 -20.53 -0.85
C ALA A 460 -31.64 -20.15 -2.03
N PHE A 461 -31.09 -19.65 -3.14
CA PHE A 461 -31.85 -19.35 -4.36
C PHE A 461 -32.08 -20.56 -5.28
N LYS A 462 -31.41 -21.69 -5.02
CA LYS A 462 -31.59 -22.93 -5.81
C LYS A 462 -32.69 -23.83 -5.24
N ALA A 463 -33.07 -23.63 -3.99
CA ALA A 463 -34.21 -24.27 -3.35
C ALA A 463 -35.48 -23.47 -3.65
#